data_AF-A0A5J4PFQ6-F1
#
_entry.id   AF-A0A5J4PFQ6-F1
#
_cell.length_a   1.000
_cell.length_b   1.000
_cell.length_c   1.000
_cell.angle_alpha   90.00
_cell.angle_beta   90.00
_cell.angle_gamma   90.00
#
_symmetry.space_group_name_H-M   'P 1'
#
loop_
_entity.id
_entity.type
_entity.pdbx_description
1 polymer ?
#
loop_
_entity_poly.entity_id
_entity_poly.type
_entity_poly.pdbx_seq_one_letter_code
_entity_poly.pdbx_strand_id
1 'polypeptide(L)'
;FPSWFYSIDQGATTIWERWDGYVAGRGFQDPGMNSFNHVAIGAVGEWLYRYVLGIQLDESQPGFRHFYIKPIPGSGLEWAKGNYHAITGNIEVAWTLKNDTFTLDVDVPANTQATVLVPFENKTYKVGSGKHSFTAKTK
;
A
#
# COMPACT_ATOMS: atom_id res chain seq x y z
N PHE A 1 -4.67 21.86 2.82
CA PHE A 1 -5.31 21.87 1.49
C PHE A 1 -4.29 22.28 0.42
N PRO A 2 -4.30 21.68 -0.78
CA PRO A 2 -5.03 20.47 -1.18
C PRO A 2 -4.32 19.20 -0.67
N SER A 3 -5.07 18.23 -0.13
CA SER A 3 -4.56 16.91 0.31
C SER A 3 -5.70 15.93 0.55
N TRP A 4 -5.44 14.60 0.54
CA TRP A 4 -6.44 13.58 0.90
C TRP A 4 -6.95 13.75 2.34
N PHE A 5 -6.05 14.02 3.27
CA PHE A 5 -6.42 14.25 4.68
C PHE A 5 -7.28 15.49 4.87
N TYR A 6 -7.16 16.51 4.03
CA TYR A 6 -8.00 17.69 4.19
C TYR A 6 -9.49 17.35 4.10
N SER A 7 -9.92 16.53 3.13
CA SER A 7 -11.32 16.10 3.04
C SER A 7 -11.74 15.28 4.26
N ILE A 8 -10.85 14.45 4.80
CA ILE A 8 -11.07 13.68 6.04
C ILE A 8 -11.25 14.63 7.23
N ASP A 9 -10.42 15.66 7.35
CA ASP A 9 -10.51 16.69 8.39
C ASP A 9 -11.85 17.47 8.32
N GLN A 10 -12.52 17.47 7.16
CA GLN A 10 -13.84 18.06 6.96
C GLN A 10 -14.99 17.02 7.06
N GLY A 11 -14.73 15.80 7.53
CA GLY A 11 -15.75 14.77 7.78
C GLY A 11 -16.11 13.90 6.59
N ALA A 12 -15.30 13.88 5.52
CA ALA A 12 -15.52 12.98 4.38
C ALA A 12 -15.42 11.51 4.77
N THR A 13 -16.37 10.68 4.30
CA THR A 13 -16.33 9.22 4.39
C THR A 13 -16.12 8.53 3.02
N THR A 14 -16.06 9.32 1.95
CA THR A 14 -15.81 8.92 0.56
C THR A 14 -14.82 9.89 -0.09
N ILE A 15 -14.23 9.51 -1.23
CA ILE A 15 -13.38 10.42 -2.00
C ILE A 15 -14.24 11.43 -2.77
N TRP A 16 -13.85 12.69 -2.77
CA TRP A 16 -14.55 13.75 -3.48
C TRP A 16 -14.04 13.89 -4.92
N GLU A 17 -14.87 14.39 -5.82
CA GLU A 17 -14.51 14.72 -7.20
C GLU A 17 -13.43 15.80 -7.26
N ARG A 18 -13.49 16.75 -6.33
CA ARG A 18 -12.60 17.91 -6.28
C ARG A 18 -11.92 17.97 -4.93
N TRP A 19 -10.65 18.34 -4.94
CA TRP A 19 -9.91 18.65 -3.72
C TRP A 19 -10.59 19.69 -2.85
N ASP A 20 -11.31 20.59 -3.51
CA ASP A 20 -11.82 21.81 -2.94
C ASP A 20 -13.35 21.85 -2.91
N GLY A 21 -13.99 20.67 -3.01
CA GLY A 21 -15.45 20.53 -3.03
C GLY A 21 -16.15 21.18 -1.84
N TYR A 22 -15.47 21.24 -0.69
CA TYR A 22 -15.75 22.15 0.40
C TYR A 22 -14.43 22.72 0.92
N VAL A 23 -14.38 24.04 1.16
CA VAL A 23 -13.26 24.68 1.86
C VAL A 23 -13.75 25.44 3.08
N ALA A 24 -13.21 25.17 4.26
CA ALA A 24 -13.58 25.86 5.49
C ALA A 24 -13.43 27.38 5.32
N GLY A 25 -14.46 28.14 5.70
CA GLY A 25 -14.53 29.59 5.51
C GLY A 25 -14.88 30.06 4.10
N ARG A 26 -14.67 29.25 3.05
CA ARG A 26 -15.06 29.55 1.66
C ARG A 26 -16.40 28.91 1.26
N GLY A 27 -16.76 27.79 1.88
CA GLY A 27 -17.98 27.04 1.59
C GLY A 27 -17.82 26.01 0.48
N PHE A 28 -18.95 25.61 -0.08
CA PHE A 28 -19.05 24.60 -1.14
C PHE A 28 -18.65 25.15 -2.50
N GLN A 29 -18.09 24.28 -3.35
CA GLN A 29 -17.90 24.54 -4.77
C GLN A 29 -19.22 24.53 -5.55
N ASP A 30 -19.14 24.96 -6.81
CA ASP A 30 -20.27 25.00 -7.75
C ASP A 30 -21.07 23.68 -7.78
N PRO A 31 -22.40 23.69 -7.55
CA PRO A 31 -23.19 22.47 -7.43
C PRO A 31 -23.38 21.71 -8.75
N GLY A 32 -23.06 22.31 -9.90
CA GLY A 32 -23.12 21.65 -11.21
C GLY A 32 -22.05 20.58 -11.41
N MET A 33 -20.91 20.67 -10.69
CA MET A 33 -19.82 19.69 -10.74
C MET A 33 -19.04 19.69 -9.42
N ASN A 34 -19.62 19.03 -8.41
CA ASN A 34 -19.06 18.91 -7.06
C ASN A 34 -19.56 17.67 -6.32
N SER A 35 -19.31 16.48 -6.88
CA SER A 35 -19.67 15.22 -6.23
C SER A 35 -18.77 14.92 -5.01
N PHE A 36 -19.39 14.50 -3.91
CA PHE A 36 -18.69 14.05 -2.69
C PHE A 36 -18.41 12.54 -2.68
N ASN A 37 -18.68 11.84 -3.79
CA ASN A 37 -18.43 10.41 -3.93
C ASN A 37 -17.97 10.08 -5.35
N HIS A 38 -16.67 10.21 -5.60
CA HIS A 38 -16.05 10.06 -6.91
C HIS A 38 -14.71 9.32 -6.79
N VAL A 39 -14.42 8.41 -7.72
CA VAL A 39 -13.32 7.44 -7.56
C VAL A 39 -11.93 7.96 -7.93
N ALA A 40 -11.84 8.99 -8.79
CA ALA A 40 -10.61 9.38 -9.49
C ALA A 40 -9.44 9.70 -8.56
N ILE A 41 -9.67 10.55 -7.56
CA ILE A 41 -8.63 10.95 -6.60
C ILE A 41 -8.30 9.80 -5.61
N GLY A 42 -9.11 8.74 -5.59
CA GLY A 42 -8.88 7.52 -4.83
C GLY A 42 -7.78 6.63 -5.42
N ALA A 43 -7.23 6.97 -6.60
CA ALA A 43 -6.12 6.25 -7.23
C ALA A 43 -4.88 6.10 -6.33
N VAL A 44 -4.72 6.94 -5.30
CA VAL A 44 -3.69 6.78 -4.26
C VAL A 44 -3.75 5.43 -3.55
N GLY A 45 -4.91 4.76 -3.56
CA GLY A 45 -5.07 3.42 -3.00
C GLY A 45 -4.04 2.44 -3.57
N GLU A 46 -3.80 2.46 -4.89
CA GLU A 46 -2.78 1.60 -5.52
C GLU A 46 -1.40 1.81 -4.90
N TRP A 47 -1.04 3.07 -4.61
CA TRP A 47 0.25 3.39 -4.01
C TRP A 47 0.40 2.77 -2.61
N LEU A 48 -0.67 2.75 -1.81
CA LEU A 48 -0.68 2.10 -0.50
C LEU A 48 -0.41 0.58 -0.63
N TYR A 49 -1.01 -0.10 -1.61
CA TYR A 49 -0.74 -1.52 -1.82
C TYR A 49 0.67 -1.78 -2.37
N ARG A 50 1.08 -1.03 -3.39
CA ARG A 50 2.33 -1.30 -4.13
C ARG A 50 3.58 -0.87 -3.39
N TYR A 51 3.52 0.19 -2.60
CA TYR A 51 4.71 0.80 -2.01
C TYR A 51 4.70 0.79 -0.49
N VAL A 52 3.53 0.99 0.15
CA VAL A 52 3.44 0.84 1.61
C VAL A 52 3.44 -0.63 2.00
N LEU A 53 2.50 -1.44 1.49
CA LEU A 53 2.54 -2.89 1.69
C LEU A 53 3.65 -3.56 0.86
N GLY A 54 3.99 -3.00 -0.30
CA GLY A 54 5.06 -3.52 -1.13
C GLY A 54 4.66 -4.61 -2.12
N ILE A 55 3.36 -4.88 -2.30
CA ILE A 55 2.89 -5.95 -3.19
C ILE A 55 2.89 -5.42 -4.63
N GLN A 56 3.81 -5.88 -5.47
CA GLN A 56 3.94 -5.39 -6.84
C GLN A 56 3.81 -6.54 -7.84
N LEU A 57 3.04 -6.30 -8.89
CA LEU A 57 2.88 -7.24 -10.00
C LEU A 57 4.21 -7.42 -10.75
N ASP A 58 4.53 -8.65 -11.13
CA ASP A 58 5.51 -8.91 -12.19
C ASP A 58 4.81 -8.86 -13.55
N GLU A 59 5.08 -7.81 -14.33
CA GLU A 59 4.47 -7.63 -15.66
C GLU A 59 4.86 -8.74 -16.64
N SER A 60 5.98 -9.43 -16.41
CA SER A 60 6.38 -10.57 -17.23
C SER A 60 5.62 -11.86 -16.89
N GLN A 61 4.97 -11.91 -15.72
CA GLN A 61 4.20 -13.05 -15.22
C GLN A 61 2.87 -12.59 -14.59
N PRO A 62 1.93 -12.10 -15.42
CA PRO A 62 0.71 -11.46 -14.95
C PRO A 62 -0.19 -12.41 -14.16
N GLY A 63 -1.07 -11.83 -13.35
CA GLY A 63 -2.02 -12.57 -12.51
C GLY A 63 -1.41 -13.13 -11.24
N PHE A 64 -0.29 -12.59 -10.76
CA PHE A 64 0.37 -13.00 -9.50
C PHE A 64 0.79 -14.47 -9.48
N ARG A 65 1.24 -15.02 -10.62
CA ARG A 65 1.99 -16.29 -10.66
C ARG A 65 3.39 -16.12 -10.06
N HIS A 66 4.00 -14.99 -10.39
CA HIS A 66 5.11 -14.39 -9.68
C HIS A 66 4.76 -12.95 -9.30
N PHE A 67 5.31 -12.46 -8.19
CA PHE A 67 5.18 -11.08 -7.77
C PHE A 67 6.38 -10.64 -6.92
N TYR A 68 6.50 -9.33 -6.72
CA TYR A 68 7.51 -8.74 -5.85
C TYR A 68 6.89 -8.33 -4.52
N ILE A 69 7.65 -8.53 -3.44
CA ILE A 69 7.40 -7.90 -2.16
C ILE A 69 8.52 -6.91 -1.89
N LYS A 70 8.20 -5.62 -1.99
CA LYS A 70 9.14 -4.50 -1.88
C LYS A 70 8.52 -3.34 -1.09
N PRO A 71 8.31 -3.50 0.23
CA PRO A 71 7.80 -2.41 1.06
C PRO A 71 8.83 -1.27 1.11
N ILE A 72 8.36 -0.04 1.27
CA ILE A 72 9.19 1.15 1.47
C ILE A 72 8.86 1.75 2.84
N PRO A 73 9.55 1.31 3.92
CA PRO A 73 9.35 1.84 5.26
C PRO A 73 9.92 3.26 5.40
N GLY A 74 9.42 4.02 6.37
CA GLY A 74 9.90 5.38 6.68
C GLY A 74 8.78 6.43 6.64
N SER A 75 9.17 7.70 6.58
CA SER A 75 8.24 8.85 6.51
C SER A 75 7.17 8.88 7.61
N GLY A 76 7.53 8.44 8.82
CA GLY A 76 6.62 8.39 9.97
C GLY A 76 5.76 7.12 10.07
N LEU A 77 5.86 6.17 9.13
CA LEU A 77 5.23 4.86 9.24
C LEU A 77 6.17 3.86 9.91
N GLU A 78 5.73 3.33 11.05
CA GLU A 78 6.46 2.31 11.80
C GLU A 78 5.99 0.90 11.50
N TRP A 79 4.82 0.73 10.88
CA TRP A 79 4.30 -0.58 10.50
C TRP A 79 3.27 -0.45 9.39
N ALA A 80 3.08 -1.53 8.65
CA ALA A 80 1.90 -1.73 7.80
C ALA A 80 1.56 -3.22 7.75
N LYS A 81 0.26 -3.53 7.66
CA LYS A 81 -0.25 -4.89 7.48
C LYS A 81 -1.43 -4.87 6.53
N GLY A 82 -1.47 -5.82 5.62
CA GLY A 82 -2.56 -5.95 4.67
C GLY A 82 -2.48 -7.24 3.88
N ASN A 83 -3.48 -7.45 3.05
CA ASN A 83 -3.53 -8.57 2.13
C ASN A 83 -4.07 -8.14 0.77
N TYR A 84 -3.81 -8.98 -0.23
CA TYR A 84 -4.36 -8.85 -1.56
C TYR A 84 -4.89 -10.21 -2.01
N HIS A 85 -6.20 -10.28 -2.24
CA HIS A 85 -6.88 -11.47 -2.76
C HIS A 85 -6.67 -11.58 -4.28
N ALA A 86 -5.56 -12.19 -4.68
CA ALA A 86 -5.29 -12.49 -6.08
C ALA A 86 -6.07 -13.73 -6.55
N ILE A 87 -6.17 -13.90 -7.87
CA ILE A 87 -6.73 -15.11 -8.48
C ILE A 87 -5.95 -16.38 -8.08
N THR A 88 -4.66 -16.23 -7.74
CA THR A 88 -3.78 -17.32 -7.28
C THR A 88 -3.88 -17.60 -5.78
N GLY A 89 -4.65 -16.81 -5.04
CA GLY A 89 -4.84 -16.94 -3.59
C GLY A 89 -4.50 -15.67 -2.82
N ASN A 90 -4.52 -15.75 -1.49
CA ASN A 90 -4.32 -14.60 -0.62
C ASN A 90 -2.84 -14.30 -0.40
N ILE A 91 -2.37 -13.11 -0.80
CA ILE A 91 -1.02 -12.62 -0.52
C ILE A 91 -1.11 -11.77 0.75
N GLU A 92 -0.44 -12.18 1.82
CA GLU A 92 -0.41 -11.41 3.07
C GLU A 92 0.96 -10.80 3.29
N VAL A 93 0.99 -9.54 3.71
CA VAL A 93 2.22 -8.83 4.08
C VAL A 93 2.00 -8.08 5.38
N ALA A 94 2.96 -8.23 6.30
CA ALA A 94 3.06 -7.40 7.49
C ALA A 94 4.51 -6.99 7.69
N TRP A 95 4.76 -5.72 7.97
CA TRP A 95 6.09 -5.28 8.38
C TRP A 95 6.04 -4.31 9.54
N THR A 96 7.12 -4.28 10.31
CA THR A 96 7.32 -3.36 11.43
C THR A 96 8.75 -2.82 11.43
N LEU A 97 8.90 -1.60 11.93
CA LEU A 97 10.16 -0.90 12.15
C LEU A 97 10.22 -0.52 13.63
N LYS A 98 10.97 -1.28 14.42
CA LYS A 98 11.04 -1.10 15.88
C LYS A 98 12.45 -1.40 16.39
N ASN A 99 12.96 -0.56 17.29
CA ASN A 99 14.26 -0.76 17.96
C ASN A 99 15.40 -1.06 16.96
N ASP A 100 15.57 -0.18 15.96
CA ASP A 100 16.55 -0.32 14.87
C ASP A 100 16.50 -1.66 14.11
N THR A 101 15.33 -2.30 14.13
CA THR A 101 15.08 -3.60 13.49
C THR A 101 13.85 -3.49 12.61
N PHE A 102 14.01 -3.85 11.35
CA PHE A 102 12.93 -4.07 10.42
C PHE A 102 12.57 -5.55 10.42
N THR A 103 11.28 -5.88 10.54
CA THR A 103 10.75 -7.24 10.41
C THR A 103 9.70 -7.27 9.32
N LEU A 104 9.75 -8.27 8.45
CA LEU A 104 8.81 -8.47 7.35
C LEU A 104 8.33 -9.92 7.34
N ASP A 105 7.02 -10.10 7.47
CA ASP A 105 6.32 -11.37 7.33
C ASP A 105 5.53 -11.37 6.02
N VAL A 106 5.64 -12.46 5.26
CA VAL A 106 4.96 -12.64 3.96
C VAL A 106 4.33 -14.03 3.93
N ASP A 107 3.06 -14.12 3.55
CA ASP A 107 2.40 -15.37 3.18
C ASP A 107 2.20 -15.42 1.65
N VAL A 108 2.84 -16.40 1.02
CA VAL A 108 2.84 -16.60 -0.43
C VAL A 108 1.86 -17.72 -0.78
N PRO A 109 0.84 -17.48 -1.61
CA PRO A 109 -0.13 -18.50 -2.00
C PRO A 109 0.50 -19.76 -2.61
N ALA A 110 -0.19 -20.90 -2.47
CA ALA A 110 0.20 -22.14 -3.12
C ALA A 110 0.37 -21.95 -4.65
N ASN A 111 1.32 -22.68 -5.23
CA ASN A 111 1.59 -22.64 -6.68
C ASN A 111 2.00 -21.24 -7.22
N THR A 112 2.52 -20.37 -6.36
CA THR A 112 3.10 -19.07 -6.73
C THR A 112 4.52 -18.92 -6.19
N GLN A 113 5.22 -17.90 -6.66
CA GLN A 113 6.55 -17.51 -6.18
C GLN A 113 6.60 -16.01 -5.93
N ALA A 114 7.45 -15.59 -4.99
CA ALA A 114 7.70 -14.19 -4.74
C ALA A 114 9.20 -13.87 -4.80
N THR A 115 9.51 -12.66 -5.25
CA THR A 115 10.83 -12.05 -5.05
C THR A 115 10.72 -10.97 -3.99
N VAL A 116 11.28 -11.25 -2.81
CA VAL A 116 11.23 -10.39 -1.64
C VAL A 116 12.49 -9.54 -1.59
N LEU A 117 12.33 -8.22 -1.64
CA LEU A 117 13.40 -7.25 -1.45
C LEU A 117 13.29 -6.73 -0.02
N VAL A 118 14.24 -7.13 0.82
CA VAL A 118 14.25 -6.71 2.23
C VAL A 118 14.92 -5.34 2.32
N PRO A 119 14.20 -4.28 2.76
CA PRO A 119 14.80 -2.97 3.00
C PRO A 119 16.01 -3.05 3.94
N PHE A 120 16.91 -2.07 3.85
CA PHE A 120 18.11 -1.93 4.68
C PHE A 120 19.22 -2.98 4.50
N GLU A 121 18.93 -4.16 3.94
CA GLU A 121 19.94 -5.20 3.72
C GLU A 121 20.46 -5.27 2.27
N ASN A 122 19.84 -4.53 1.33
CA ASN A 122 20.07 -4.61 -0.12
C ASN A 122 20.13 -6.08 -0.64
N LYS A 123 19.34 -6.96 -0.01
CA LYS A 123 19.24 -8.38 -0.35
C LYS A 123 17.89 -8.71 -0.94
N THR A 124 17.92 -9.68 -1.84
CA THR A 124 16.76 -10.18 -2.56
C THR A 124 16.65 -11.69 -2.34
N TYR A 125 15.46 -12.15 -1.98
CA TYR A 125 15.15 -13.55 -1.72
C TYR A 125 14.10 -14.04 -2.70
N LYS A 126 14.36 -15.17 -3.35
CA LYS A 126 13.34 -15.88 -4.13
C LYS A 126 12.72 -16.94 -3.23
N VAL A 127 11.41 -16.87 -3.04
CA VAL A 127 10.68 -17.80 -2.17
C VAL A 127 9.51 -18.42 -2.91
N GLY A 128 9.20 -19.67 -2.58
CA GLY A 128 7.98 -20.33 -3.01
C GLY A 128 6.80 -20.03 -2.07
N SER A 129 5.74 -20.81 -2.20
CA SER A 129 4.57 -20.75 -1.32
C SER A 129 4.89 -20.95 0.15
N GLY A 130 4.06 -20.38 1.02
CA GLY A 130 4.11 -20.52 2.47
C GLY A 130 4.49 -19.22 3.18
N LYS A 131 4.68 -19.34 4.49
CA LYS A 131 4.99 -18.23 5.38
C LYS A 131 6.50 -18.03 5.49
N HIS A 132 6.94 -16.81 5.24
CA HIS A 132 8.34 -16.39 5.30
C HIS A 132 8.47 -15.20 6.23
N SER A 133 9.58 -15.15 6.99
CA SER A 133 9.89 -14.02 7.87
C SER A 133 11.33 -13.57 7.62
N PHE A 134 11.51 -12.26 7.52
CA PHE A 134 12.78 -11.61 7.25
C PHE A 134 13.04 -10.53 8.29
N THR A 135 14.31 -10.34 8.65
CA THR A 135 14.70 -9.27 9.56
C THR A 135 15.94 -8.56 9.03
N ALA A 136 16.00 -7.24 9.21
CA ALA A 136 17.16 -6.42 8.86
C ALA A 136 17.42 -5.37 9.92
N LYS A 137 18.69 -5.02 10.13
CA LYS A 137 19.07 -3.86 10.94
C LYS A 137 18.94 -2.59 10.12
N THR A 138 18.41 -1.53 10.73
CA THR A 138 18.15 -0.27 10.03
C THR A 138 19.29 0.74 10.19
N LYS A 139 20.35 0.35 10.92
CA LYS A 139 21.61 1.07 11.13
C LYS A 139 22.78 0.11 10.96
#